data_AF-A0A1T5B3Q9-F1
#
_entry.id   AF-A0A1T5B3Q9-F1
#
_cell.length_a   1.000
_cell.length_b   1.000
_cell.length_c   1.000
_cell.angle_alpha   90.00
_cell.angle_beta   90.00
_cell.angle_gamma   90.00
#
_symmetry.space_group_name_H-M   'P 1'
#
loop_
_entity.id
_entity.type
_entity.pdbx_description
1 polymer ?
#
loop_
_entity_poly.entity_id
_entity_poly.type
_entity_poly.pdbx_seq_one_letter_code
_entity_poly.pdbx_strand_id
1 'polypeptide(L)'
;MKYAANSPNDYIDQLPQERREVIEKIRAVILQNLPQGFEEQLSYGMLGYVVPHTLYPAGYYVNPELPLPFINLASQKNFIALYHSGIYADTNLLAWFVVEYPKHCKLKLNMGKSCIRFKNLNDIPYTLIAELCTKMTTKEWITLYEKNVKK
;
A
#
# COMPACT_ATOMS: atom_id res chain seq x y z
N MET A 1 13.27 5.28 9.42
CA MET A 1 14.38 4.32 9.53
C MET A 1 14.72 3.89 8.13
N LYS A 2 15.99 3.63 7.83
CA LYS A 2 16.39 3.02 6.55
C LYS A 2 16.81 1.59 6.87
N TYR A 3 16.19 0.63 6.20
CA TYR A 3 16.55 -0.78 6.27
C TYR A 3 17.26 -1.11 4.96
N ALA A 4 18.45 -1.69 5.03
CA ALA A 4 19.19 -2.12 3.86
C ALA A 4 18.77 -3.57 3.58
N ALA A 5 17.65 -3.73 2.88
CA ALA A 5 17.06 -5.03 2.59
C ALA A 5 17.17 -5.37 1.11
N ASN A 6 17.38 -6.66 0.82
CA ASN A 6 17.49 -7.19 -0.53
C ASN A 6 16.25 -7.99 -0.98
N SER A 7 15.33 -8.29 -0.05
CA SER A 7 14.05 -8.93 -0.35
C SER A 7 12.94 -8.47 0.62
N PRO A 8 11.66 -8.72 0.30
CA PRO A 8 10.55 -8.51 1.24
C PRO A 8 10.74 -9.19 2.60
N ASN A 9 11.24 -10.42 2.62
CA ASN A 9 11.48 -11.15 3.87
C ASN A 9 12.63 -10.54 4.66
N ASP A 10 13.75 -10.21 3.99
CA ASP A 10 14.90 -9.54 4.62
C ASP A 10 14.49 -8.19 5.25
N TYR A 11 13.60 -7.43 4.59
CA TYR A 11 13.05 -6.21 5.16
C TYR A 11 12.29 -6.46 6.47
N ILE A 12 11.48 -7.52 6.53
CA ILE A 12 10.70 -7.89 7.71
C ILE A 12 11.60 -8.38 8.84
N ASP A 13 12.61 -9.18 8.51
CA ASP A 13 13.58 -9.73 9.45
C ASP A 13 14.44 -8.66 10.14
N GLN A 14 14.56 -7.48 9.53
CA GLN A 14 15.25 -6.33 10.13
C GLN A 14 14.34 -5.48 11.04
N LEU A 15 13.03 -5.73 11.09
CA LEU A 15 12.11 -4.96 11.92
C LEU A 15 12.19 -5.39 13.39
N PRO A 16 12.05 -4.44 14.33
CA PRO A 16 11.79 -4.76 15.73
C PRO A 16 10.55 -5.64 15.87
N GLN A 17 10.56 -6.59 16.81
CA GLN A 17 9.52 -7.61 16.97
C GLN A 17 8.09 -7.03 16.96
N GLU A 18 7.83 -6.01 17.77
CA GLU A 18 6.51 -5.35 17.86
C GLU A 18 5.99 -4.82 16.50
N ARG A 19 6.88 -4.37 15.63
CA ARG A 19 6.55 -3.83 14.31
C ARG A 19 6.45 -4.92 13.28
N ARG A 20 7.28 -5.95 13.42
CA ARG A 20 7.28 -7.14 12.57
C ARG A 20 5.92 -7.80 12.60
N GLU A 21 5.40 -8.08 13.79
CA GLU A 21 4.10 -8.75 13.97
C GLU A 21 2.96 -7.99 13.26
N VAL A 22 2.93 -6.67 13.42
CA VAL A 22 1.91 -5.84 12.74
C VAL A 22 2.12 -5.80 11.22
N ILE A 23 3.37 -5.63 10.76
CA ILE A 23 3.66 -5.56 9.32
C ILE A 23 3.38 -6.89 8.62
N GLU A 24 3.74 -8.02 9.24
CA GLU A 24 3.44 -9.35 8.71
C GLU A 24 1.94 -9.57 8.60
N LYS A 25 1.17 -9.13 9.61
CA LYS A 25 -0.29 -9.24 9.57
C LYS A 25 -0.92 -8.35 8.49
N ILE A 26 -0.44 -7.11 8.32
CA ILE A 26 -0.90 -6.25 7.22
C ILE A 26 -0.49 -6.86 5.87
N ARG A 27 0.76 -7.35 5.73
CA ARG A 27 1.24 -8.02 4.52
C ARG A 27 0.37 -9.22 4.15
N ALA A 28 0.03 -10.07 5.11
CA ALA A 28 -0.85 -11.21 4.88
C ALA A 28 -2.24 -10.76 4.40
N VAL A 29 -2.82 -9.73 5.02
CA VAL A 29 -4.10 -9.15 4.58
C VAL A 29 -4.02 -8.64 3.15
N ILE A 30 -2.96 -7.91 2.80
CA ILE A 30 -2.78 -7.39 1.44
C ILE A 30 -2.66 -8.54 0.44
N LEU A 31 -1.78 -9.51 0.67
CA LEU A 31 -1.56 -10.64 -0.22
C LEU A 31 -2.82 -11.51 -0.42
N GLN A 32 -3.66 -11.65 0.61
CA GLN A 32 -4.89 -12.44 0.54
C GLN A 32 -6.03 -11.74 -0.22
N ASN A 33 -6.02 -10.39 -0.25
CA ASN A 33 -7.16 -9.62 -0.76
C ASN A 33 -6.85 -8.81 -2.02
N LEU A 34 -5.58 -8.67 -2.39
CA LEU A 34 -5.22 -7.99 -3.64
C LEU A 34 -5.75 -8.75 -4.86
N PRO A 35 -6.38 -8.06 -5.82
CA PRO A 35 -6.75 -8.66 -7.09
C PRO A 35 -5.56 -9.26 -7.83
N GLN A 36 -5.83 -10.24 -8.69
CA GLN A 36 -4.79 -10.85 -9.52
C GLN A 36 -4.07 -9.80 -10.40
N GLY A 37 -2.76 -9.97 -10.54
CA GLY A 37 -1.90 -9.14 -11.38
C GLY A 37 -1.07 -8.11 -10.62
N PHE A 38 -1.27 -7.97 -9.31
CA PHE A 38 -0.29 -7.31 -8.46
C PHE A 38 0.78 -8.30 -7.99
N GLU A 39 2.02 -7.84 -7.90
CA GLU A 39 3.16 -8.61 -7.39
C GLU A 39 3.81 -7.89 -6.21
N GLU A 40 4.25 -8.65 -5.20
CA GLU A 40 5.03 -8.13 -4.09
C GLU A 40 6.51 -8.09 -4.45
N GLN A 41 7.15 -6.95 -4.16
CA GLN A 41 8.58 -6.78 -4.29
C GLN A 41 9.08 -5.71 -3.30
N LEU A 42 10.40 -5.51 -3.25
CA LEU A 42 10.93 -4.30 -2.65
C LEU A 42 10.73 -3.11 -3.59
N SER A 43 10.24 -2.01 -3.03
CA SER A 43 9.96 -0.77 -3.73
C SER A 43 10.38 0.37 -2.82
N TYR A 44 11.34 1.19 -3.26
CA TYR A 44 11.91 2.29 -2.46
C TYR A 44 12.36 1.89 -1.03
N GLY A 45 12.90 0.68 -0.85
CA GLY A 45 13.39 0.18 0.44
C GLY A 45 12.30 -0.24 1.43
N MET A 46 11.09 -0.50 0.94
CA MET A 46 9.95 -0.98 1.72
C MET A 46 9.19 -2.06 0.92
N LEU A 47 8.22 -2.73 1.57
CA LEU A 47 7.32 -3.65 0.87
C LEU A 47 6.47 -2.86 -0.13
N GLY A 48 6.48 -3.28 -1.39
CA GLY A 48 5.68 -2.71 -2.46
C GLY A 48 4.84 -3.77 -3.14
N TYR A 49 3.63 -3.37 -3.54
CA TYR A 49 2.73 -4.16 -4.36
C TYR A 49 2.49 -3.37 -5.64
N VAL A 50 2.89 -3.96 -6.75
CA VAL A 50 3.06 -3.25 -8.03
C VAL A 50 2.39 -4.02 -9.16
N VAL A 51 2.10 -3.32 -10.26
CA VAL A 51 1.77 -4.00 -11.51
C VAL A 51 3.08 -4.27 -12.26
N PRO A 52 3.44 -5.54 -12.52
CA PRO A 52 4.71 -5.91 -13.13
C PRO A 52 4.76 -5.48 -14.60
N HIS A 53 5.97 -5.34 -15.15
CA HIS A 53 6.20 -4.97 -16.56
C HIS A 53 5.59 -5.97 -17.55
N THR A 54 5.47 -7.23 -17.16
CA THR A 54 4.82 -8.28 -17.97
C THR A 54 3.35 -7.95 -18.24
N LEU A 55 2.68 -7.25 -17.34
CA LEU A 55 1.29 -6.78 -17.50
C LEU A 55 1.21 -5.32 -17.95
N TYR A 56 2.16 -4.48 -17.55
CA TYR A 56 2.21 -3.07 -17.94
C TYR A 56 3.63 -2.65 -18.37
N PRO A 57 4.02 -2.86 -19.64
CA PRO A 57 5.38 -2.64 -20.11
C PRO A 57 5.90 -1.20 -19.95
N ALA A 58 5.01 -0.21 -20.00
CA ALA A 58 5.37 1.20 -19.90
C ALA A 58 5.88 1.60 -18.50
N GLY A 59 5.62 0.80 -17.46
CA GLY A 59 6.12 1.02 -16.11
C GLY A 59 5.65 2.34 -15.48
N TYR A 60 6.38 2.80 -14.49
CA TYR A 60 6.09 4.05 -13.80
C TYR A 60 6.57 5.25 -14.63
N TYR A 61 5.68 6.18 -14.95
CA TYR A 61 5.95 7.39 -15.73
C TYR A 61 7.22 8.16 -15.36
N VAL A 62 7.51 8.32 -14.06
CA VAL A 62 8.69 9.10 -13.62
C VAL A 62 9.99 8.33 -13.87
N ASN A 63 9.96 6.99 -13.75
CA ASN A 63 11.06 6.13 -14.11
C ASN A 63 10.50 4.83 -14.70
N PRO A 64 10.44 4.71 -16.04
CA PRO A 64 9.87 3.56 -16.73
C PRO A 64 10.59 2.23 -16.50
N GLU A 65 11.76 2.22 -15.85
CA GLU A 65 12.42 0.98 -15.40
C GLU A 65 11.76 0.38 -14.16
N LEU A 66 10.99 1.19 -13.42
CA LEU A 66 10.24 0.73 -12.27
C LEU A 66 8.85 0.26 -12.70
N PRO A 67 8.32 -0.83 -12.10
CA PRO A 67 6.96 -1.25 -12.35
C PRO A 67 5.98 -0.24 -11.77
N LEU A 68 4.72 -0.30 -12.21
CA LEU A 68 3.71 0.68 -11.84
C LEU A 68 3.33 0.51 -10.35
N PRO A 69 3.62 1.49 -9.47
CA PRO A 69 3.40 1.35 -8.04
C PRO A 69 1.92 1.43 -7.67
N PHE A 70 1.46 0.56 -6.76
CA PHE A 70 0.08 0.58 -6.27
C PHE A 70 -0.01 0.76 -4.75
N ILE A 71 0.57 -0.15 -3.97
CA ILE A 71 0.62 -0.05 -2.50
C ILE A 71 2.07 -0.12 -2.02
N ASN A 72 2.41 0.61 -0.96
CA ASN A 72 3.64 0.35 -0.20
C ASN A 72 3.35 0.30 1.31
N LEU A 73 4.04 -0.58 2.03
CA LEU A 73 3.93 -0.75 3.48
C LEU A 73 5.28 -0.49 4.15
N ALA A 74 5.35 0.54 4.97
CA ALA A 74 6.60 1.02 5.57
C ALA A 74 6.55 1.10 7.10
N SER A 75 7.67 0.74 7.75
CA SER A 75 7.91 0.96 9.17
C SER A 75 8.63 2.28 9.39
N GLN A 76 7.90 3.34 9.73
CA GLN A 76 8.46 4.67 9.97
C GLN A 76 8.75 4.88 11.45
N LYS A 77 9.58 5.87 11.80
CA LYS A 77 10.05 6.07 13.19
C LYS A 77 8.92 6.08 14.22
N ASN A 78 7.78 6.70 13.90
CA ASN A 78 6.68 6.92 14.85
C ASN A 78 5.35 6.24 14.45
N PHE A 79 5.30 5.52 13.32
CA PHE A 79 4.07 4.91 12.81
C PHE A 79 4.39 3.85 11.76
N ILE A 80 3.43 2.96 11.50
CA ILE A 80 3.40 2.16 10.27
C ILE A 80 2.61 2.94 9.23
N ALA A 81 3.13 2.99 8.00
CA ALA A 81 2.55 3.73 6.90
C ALA A 81 2.06 2.77 5.82
N LEU A 82 0.80 2.89 5.44
CA LEU A 82 0.25 2.26 4.25
C LEU A 82 0.05 3.35 3.19
N TYR A 83 0.89 3.31 2.16
CA TYR A 83 0.75 4.15 0.98
C TYR A 83 -0.16 3.45 -0.01
N HIS A 84 -1.22 4.11 -0.47
CA HIS A 84 -2.15 3.55 -1.44
C HIS A 84 -2.38 4.54 -2.59
N SER A 85 -1.86 4.21 -3.77
CA SER A 85 -1.94 5.06 -4.97
C SER A 85 -3.39 5.22 -5.46
N GLY A 86 -4.21 4.16 -5.37
CA GLY A 86 -5.64 4.23 -5.70
C GLY A 86 -6.40 5.30 -4.90
N ILE A 87 -6.27 5.34 -3.57
CA ILE A 87 -6.86 6.40 -2.73
C ILE A 87 -6.43 7.80 -3.18
N TYR A 88 -5.18 7.97 -3.59
CA TYR A 88 -4.68 9.26 -4.04
C TYR A 88 -5.25 9.67 -5.40
N ALA A 89 -5.44 8.71 -6.31
CA ALA A 89 -5.84 8.95 -7.69
C ALA A 89 -7.37 8.96 -7.90
N ASP A 90 -8.14 8.31 -7.02
CA ASP A 90 -9.60 8.18 -7.10
C ASP A 90 -10.27 8.87 -5.89
N THR A 91 -10.94 9.99 -6.16
CA THR A 91 -11.65 10.77 -5.14
C THR A 91 -12.83 10.03 -4.55
N ASN A 92 -13.48 9.13 -5.29
CA ASN A 92 -14.61 8.35 -4.77
C ASN A 92 -14.11 7.28 -3.79
N LEU A 93 -13.01 6.63 -4.12
CA LEU A 93 -12.36 5.68 -3.21
C LEU A 93 -11.90 6.35 -1.91
N LEU A 94 -11.29 7.55 -2.01
CA LEU A 94 -10.93 8.35 -0.85
C LEU A 94 -12.16 8.72 0.00
N ALA A 95 -13.23 9.21 -0.63
CA ALA A 95 -14.45 9.60 0.08
C ALA A 95 -15.08 8.42 0.81
N TRP A 96 -15.17 7.25 0.16
CA TRP A 96 -15.60 6.00 0.80
C TRP A 96 -14.73 5.67 2.01
N PHE A 97 -13.40 5.67 1.85
CA PHE A 97 -12.48 5.28 2.94
C PHE A 97 -12.62 6.21 4.16
N VAL A 98 -12.77 7.52 3.95
CA VAL A 98 -12.96 8.49 5.04
C VAL A 98 -14.25 8.26 5.81
N VAL A 99 -15.34 7.90 5.12
CA VAL A 99 -16.64 7.57 5.74
C VAL A 99 -16.60 6.21 6.44
N GLU A 100 -15.87 5.25 5.88
CA GLU A 100 -15.81 3.89 6.41
C GLU A 100 -14.90 3.79 7.63
N TYR A 101 -13.78 4.51 7.65
CA TYR A 101 -12.77 4.45 8.71
C TYR A 101 -13.30 4.51 10.16
N PRO A 102 -14.17 5.47 10.56
CA PRO A 102 -14.66 5.56 11.94
C PRO A 102 -15.55 4.38 12.37
N LYS A 103 -16.03 3.55 11.44
CA LYS A 103 -16.80 2.34 11.76
C LYS A 103 -15.89 1.18 12.21
N HIS A 104 -14.61 1.23 11.82
CA HIS A 104 -13.62 0.18 12.10
C HIS A 104 -12.56 0.61 13.12
N CYS A 105 -12.41 1.92 13.38
CA CYS A 105 -11.36 2.48 14.22
C CYS A 105 -11.92 3.34 15.34
N LYS A 106 -11.28 3.28 16.52
CA LYS A 106 -11.59 4.18 17.63
C LYS A 106 -10.90 5.53 17.48
N LEU A 107 -9.69 5.52 16.94
CA LEU A 107 -8.89 6.72 16.73
C LEU A 107 -9.25 7.42 15.43
N LYS A 108 -9.06 8.74 15.38
CA LYS A 108 -9.26 9.54 14.17
C LYS A 108 -8.28 9.12 13.07
N LEU A 109 -8.77 9.07 11.83
CA LEU A 109 -7.94 8.85 10.64
C LEU A 109 -6.81 9.89 10.56
N ASN A 110 -5.58 9.38 10.51
CA ASN A 110 -4.38 10.17 10.28
C ASN A 110 -3.79 9.81 8.92
N MET A 111 -3.87 10.72 7.96
CA MET A 111 -3.33 10.47 6.63
C MET A 111 -2.75 11.72 5.96
N GLY A 112 -1.82 11.49 5.02
CA GLY A 112 -1.48 12.43 3.94
C GLY A 112 -2.28 12.13 2.67
N LYS A 113 -1.84 12.64 1.51
CA LYS A 113 -2.54 12.45 0.22
C LYS A 113 -2.75 10.97 -0.16
N SER A 114 -1.72 10.14 0.02
CA SER A 114 -1.75 8.70 -0.27
C SER A 114 -1.42 7.84 0.96
N CYS A 115 -1.02 8.46 2.08
CA CYS A 115 -0.32 7.80 3.17
C CYS A 115 -1.21 7.72 4.40
N ILE A 116 -1.74 6.54 4.71
CA ILE A 116 -2.46 6.24 5.95
C ILE A 116 -1.42 5.91 7.03
N ARG A 117 -1.52 6.54 8.20
CA ARG A 117 -0.51 6.45 9.27
C ARG A 117 -1.08 5.84 10.53
N PHE A 118 -0.65 4.62 10.83
CA PHE A 118 -1.01 3.90 12.05
C PHE A 118 -0.01 4.18 13.17
N LYS A 119 -0.39 5.03 14.12
CA LYS A 119 0.43 5.36 15.29
C LYS A 119 0.26 4.36 16.44
N ASN A 120 -0.95 3.82 16.61
CA ASN A 120 -1.25 2.82 17.61
C ASN A 120 -1.21 1.44 16.97
N LEU A 121 -0.20 0.64 17.34
CA LEU A 121 0.01 -0.71 16.80
C LEU A 121 -1.05 -1.72 17.27
N ASN A 122 -1.77 -1.40 18.34
CA ASN A 122 -2.84 -2.24 18.89
C ASN A 122 -4.22 -1.95 18.27
N ASP A 123 -4.34 -0.90 17.43
CA ASP A 123 -5.60 -0.44 16.84
C ASP A 123 -5.47 -0.34 15.30
N ILE A 124 -5.05 -1.45 14.68
CA ILE A 124 -4.91 -1.56 13.23
C ILE A 124 -6.21 -2.14 12.66
N PRO A 125 -6.89 -1.44 11.73
CA PRO A 125 -8.15 -1.90 11.16
C PRO A 125 -7.94 -2.91 10.03
N TYR A 126 -7.49 -4.12 10.38
CA TYR A 126 -7.16 -5.16 9.40
C TYR A 126 -8.32 -5.48 8.44
N THR A 127 -9.56 -5.53 8.92
CA THR A 127 -10.75 -5.77 8.08
C THR A 127 -10.97 -4.66 7.05
N LEU A 128 -10.79 -3.39 7.44
CA LEU A 128 -10.92 -2.27 6.52
C LEU A 128 -9.79 -2.24 5.48
N ILE A 129 -8.57 -2.62 5.90
CA ILE A 129 -7.44 -2.75 4.96
C ILE A 129 -7.73 -3.87 3.95
N ALA A 130 -8.29 -4.99 4.39
CA ALA A 130 -8.70 -6.08 3.51
C ALA A 130 -9.70 -5.58 2.47
N GLU A 131 -10.77 -4.90 2.90
CA GLU A 131 -11.79 -4.37 2.00
C GLU A 131 -11.21 -3.31 1.05
N LEU A 132 -10.32 -2.44 1.53
CA LEU A 132 -9.63 -1.47 0.69
C LEU A 132 -8.84 -2.13 -0.45
N CYS A 133 -8.13 -3.23 -0.16
CA CYS A 133 -7.33 -3.94 -1.16
C CYS A 133 -8.19 -4.49 -2.31
N THR A 134 -9.47 -4.78 -2.09
CA THR A 134 -10.37 -5.31 -3.12
C THR A 134 -11.04 -4.23 -3.97
N LYS A 135 -10.91 -2.94 -3.63
CA LYS A 135 -11.68 -1.86 -4.27
C LYS A 135 -11.23 -1.48 -5.68
N MET A 136 -10.05 -1.92 -6.10
CA MET A 136 -9.49 -1.53 -7.39
C MET A 136 -8.71 -2.68 -8.00
N THR A 137 -9.17 -3.14 -9.16
CA THR A 137 -8.48 -4.16 -9.95
C THR A 137 -7.23 -3.60 -10.61
N THR A 138 -6.32 -4.50 -11.00
CA THR A 138 -5.11 -4.17 -11.77
C THR A 138 -5.43 -3.37 -13.04
N LYS A 139 -6.48 -3.74 -13.77
CA LYS A 139 -6.91 -3.06 -15.00
C LYS A 139 -7.45 -1.66 -14.73
N GLU A 140 -8.29 -1.50 -13.71
CA GLU A 140 -8.82 -0.19 -13.30
C GLU A 140 -7.69 0.74 -12.87
N TRP A 141 -6.71 0.20 -12.13
CA TRP A 141 -5.54 0.96 -11.71
C TRP A 141 -4.73 1.47 -12.90
N ILE A 142 -4.36 0.60 -13.85
CA ILE A 142 -3.65 1.00 -15.08
C ILE A 142 -4.46 2.08 -15.83
N THR A 143 -5.76 1.86 -16.03
CA THR A 143 -6.61 2.79 -16.78
C THR A 143 -6.67 4.17 -16.12
N LEU A 144 -6.86 4.21 -14.80
CA LEU A 144 -6.88 5.46 -14.04
C LEU A 144 -5.52 6.16 -14.05
N TYR A 145 -4.45 5.38 -13.92
CA TYR A 145 -3.08 5.88 -13.96
C TYR A 145 -2.76 6.59 -15.28
N GLU A 146 -3.04 5.93 -16.41
CA GLU A 146 -2.77 6.50 -17.73
C GLU A 146 -3.56 7.78 -17.99
N LYS A 147 -4.83 7.83 -17.57
CA LYS A 147 -5.68 9.02 -17.67
C LYS A 147 -5.09 10.22 -16.92
N ASN A 148 -4.43 9.98 -15.79
CA ASN A 148 -3.86 11.04 -14.97
C ASN A 148 -2.49 11.52 -15.44
N VAL A 149 -1.74 10.66 -16.13
CA VAL A 149 -0.38 10.95 -16.63
C VAL A 149 -0.38 11.54 -18.04
N LYS A 150 -1.17 10.98 -18.98
CA LYS A 150 -1.18 11.39 -20.40
C LYS A 150 -2.02 12.64 -20.66
N LYS A 151 -2.01 13.61 -19.73
CA LYS A 151 -2.73 14.89 -19.88
C LYS A 151 -2.16 15.74 -21.01
#